data_AF-A0AAD1C1A4-F1
#
_entry.id   AF-A0AAD1C1A4-F1
#
_cell.length_a   1.000
_cell.length_b   1.000
_cell.length_c   1.000
_cell.angle_alpha   90.00
_cell.angle_beta   90.00
_cell.angle_gamma   90.00
#
_symmetry.space_group_name_H-M   'P 1'
#
loop_
_entity.id
_entity.type
_entity.pdbx_description
1 polymer ?
#
loop_
_entity_poly.entity_id
_entity_poly.type
_entity_poly.pdbx_seq_one_letter_code
_entity_poly.pdbx_strand_id
1 'polypeptide(L)'
;MPFRNWLLAVLISTPLTAFAASDLEELEGSTIVASGDIEPITCPITGNHDCLNWPTDQFRLASKDVCFKAEISCGYSCSGFIAEKEGIKSIYILNAGVGPELARSDVELMVCPEEE
;
A
#
# COMPACT_ATOMS: atom_id res chain seq x y z
N MET A 1 63.50 -13.44 -22.92
CA MET A 1 62.91 -12.48 -21.96
C MET A 1 62.64 -11.17 -22.69
N PRO A 2 61.54 -10.42 -22.45
CA PRO A 2 60.48 -10.66 -21.48
C PRO A 2 59.07 -10.77 -22.10
N PHE A 3 58.32 -11.78 -21.63
CA PHE A 3 56.87 -11.73 -21.53
C PHE A 3 56.50 -10.62 -20.53
N ARG A 4 55.55 -9.73 -20.85
CA ARG A 4 55.08 -8.73 -19.87
C ARG A 4 53.58 -8.45 -19.97
N ASN A 5 52.89 -9.08 -19.02
CA ASN A 5 51.86 -8.47 -18.18
C ASN A 5 50.47 -8.23 -18.80
N TRP A 6 49.65 -9.29 -18.84
CA TRP A 6 48.20 -9.17 -18.87
C TRP A 6 47.67 -8.91 -17.45
N LEU A 7 47.25 -7.68 -17.19
CA LEU A 7 46.49 -7.31 -16.01
C LEU A 7 45.04 -7.76 -16.20
N LEU A 8 44.67 -8.88 -15.59
CA LEU A 8 43.27 -9.28 -15.42
C LEU A 8 42.64 -8.41 -14.33
N ALA A 9 41.89 -7.39 -14.74
CA ALA A 9 41.00 -6.66 -13.85
C ALA A 9 39.81 -7.56 -13.49
N VAL A 10 39.88 -8.19 -12.32
CA VAL A 10 38.75 -8.93 -11.75
C VAL A 10 37.74 -7.91 -11.25
N LEU A 11 36.72 -7.65 -12.05
CA LEU A 11 35.51 -6.94 -11.63
C LEU A 11 34.72 -7.86 -10.70
N ILE A 12 34.93 -7.70 -9.39
CA ILE A 12 34.05 -8.31 -8.38
C ILE A 12 32.75 -7.51 -8.40
N SER A 13 31.81 -7.93 -9.23
CA SER A 13 30.43 -7.45 -9.13
C SER A 13 29.82 -8.07 -7.87
N THR A 14 29.83 -7.36 -6.76
CA THR A 14 28.95 -7.71 -5.64
C THR A 14 27.52 -7.50 -6.13
N PRO A 15 26.67 -8.54 -6.21
CA PRO A 15 25.26 -8.30 -6.47
C PRO A 15 24.72 -7.55 -5.25
N LEU A 16 24.32 -6.29 -5.43
CA LEU A 16 23.38 -5.64 -4.51
C LEU A 16 22.07 -6.43 -4.62
N THR A 17 21.95 -7.50 -3.85
CA THR A 17 20.66 -8.07 -3.53
C THR A 17 20.08 -7.22 -2.41
N ALA A 18 19.62 -6.03 -2.79
CA ALA A 18 18.62 -5.34 -1.99
C ALA A 18 17.33 -6.15 -2.19
N PHE A 19 17.15 -7.19 -1.38
CA PHE A 19 15.85 -7.82 -1.22
C PHE A 19 14.96 -6.73 -0.65
N ALA A 20 14.06 -6.19 -1.48
CA ALA A 20 12.83 -5.62 -0.96
C ALA A 20 12.23 -6.74 -0.10
N ALA A 21 12.30 -6.59 1.23
CA ALA A 21 11.58 -7.47 2.13
C ALA A 21 10.15 -7.54 1.62
N SER A 22 9.64 -8.74 1.43
CA SER A 22 8.31 -8.87 0.84
C SER A 22 7.30 -8.31 1.84
N ASP A 23 6.34 -7.50 1.37
CA ASP A 23 5.25 -7.00 2.24
C ASP A 23 4.53 -8.14 2.97
N LEU A 24 4.62 -9.37 2.43
CA LEU A 24 4.12 -10.61 3.01
C LEU A 24 4.90 -11.07 4.26
N GLU A 25 6.23 -10.93 4.32
CA GLU A 25 7.00 -11.25 5.54
C GLU A 25 6.63 -10.31 6.69
N GLU A 26 6.29 -9.05 6.37
CA GLU A 26 5.90 -8.08 7.39
C GLU A 26 4.55 -8.42 8.05
N LEU A 27 3.73 -9.26 7.41
CA LEU A 27 2.48 -9.78 7.96
C LEU A 27 2.66 -10.84 9.06
N GLU A 28 3.86 -11.41 9.23
CA GLU A 28 4.07 -12.41 10.28
C GLU A 28 3.80 -11.80 11.66
N GLY A 29 2.90 -12.44 12.43
CA GLY A 29 2.49 -11.96 13.74
C GLY A 29 1.45 -10.83 13.72
N SER A 30 0.99 -10.40 12.55
CA SER A 30 -0.08 -9.41 12.42
C SER A 30 -1.46 -10.03 12.68
N THR A 31 -2.40 -9.21 13.14
CA THR A 31 -3.82 -9.57 13.23
C THR A 31 -4.61 -8.82 12.17
N ILE A 32 -5.39 -9.52 11.35
CA ILE A 32 -6.33 -8.88 10.42
C ILE A 32 -7.49 -8.28 11.23
N VAL A 33 -7.69 -6.97 11.13
CA VAL A 33 -8.74 -6.25 11.87
C VAL A 33 -9.95 -5.92 11.00
N ALA A 34 -9.76 -5.79 9.68
CA ALA A 34 -10.84 -5.60 8.71
C ALA A 34 -10.40 -6.06 7.32
N SER A 35 -11.33 -6.50 6.49
CA SER A 35 -11.06 -6.95 5.12
C SER A 35 -12.27 -6.70 4.23
N GLY A 36 -12.03 -6.43 2.94
CA GLY A 36 -13.09 -6.28 1.96
C GLY A 36 -12.64 -5.50 0.74
N ASP A 37 -13.63 -5.09 -0.04
CA ASP A 37 -13.43 -4.15 -1.14
C ASP A 37 -13.16 -2.76 -0.59
N ILE A 38 -12.16 -2.11 -1.18
CA ILE A 38 -11.71 -0.77 -0.84
C ILE A 38 -12.25 0.15 -1.93
N GLU A 39 -13.02 1.13 -1.49
CA GLU A 39 -13.65 2.13 -2.36
C GLU A 39 -13.15 3.52 -1.96
N PRO A 40 -12.80 4.39 -2.94
CA PRO A 40 -12.52 5.78 -2.64
C PRO A 40 -13.78 6.46 -2.11
N ILE A 41 -13.62 7.28 -1.08
CA ILE A 41 -14.73 8.11 -0.57
C ILE A 41 -14.91 9.28 -1.53
N THR A 42 -16.00 9.24 -2.30
CA THR A 42 -16.34 10.29 -3.27
C THR A 42 -16.96 11.50 -2.56
N CYS A 43 -16.72 12.70 -3.10
CA CYS A 43 -17.40 13.90 -2.61
C CYS A 43 -18.93 13.70 -2.63
N PRO A 44 -19.64 13.97 -1.52
CA PRO A 44 -21.09 13.95 -1.49
C PRO A 44 -21.70 14.84 -2.58
N ILE A 45 -22.77 14.36 -3.20
CA ILE A 45 -23.48 15.10 -4.27
C ILE A 45 -24.39 16.18 -3.67
N THR A 46 -24.79 15.98 -2.41
CA THR A 46 -25.63 16.85 -1.60
C THR A 46 -24.75 17.66 -0.63
N GLY A 47 -25.29 18.74 -0.06
CA GLY A 47 -24.56 19.57 0.89
C GLY A 47 -23.66 20.64 0.26
N ASN A 48 -23.01 21.45 1.11
CA ASN A 48 -22.10 22.52 0.69
C ASN A 48 -20.64 22.10 0.91
N HIS A 49 -20.22 21.05 0.20
CA HIS A 49 -18.86 20.53 0.25
C HIS A 49 -18.00 21.13 -0.88
N ASP A 50 -16.73 21.41 -0.58
CA ASP A 50 -15.77 21.83 -1.59
C ASP A 50 -15.23 20.61 -2.35
N CYS A 51 -15.99 20.17 -3.36
CA CYS A 51 -15.58 19.03 -4.18
C CYS A 51 -14.34 19.31 -5.06
N LEU A 52 -13.95 20.58 -5.26
CA LEU A 52 -12.74 20.90 -6.03
C LEU A 52 -11.47 20.57 -5.25
N ASN A 53 -11.53 20.66 -3.92
CA ASN A 53 -10.43 20.32 -3.01
C ASN A 53 -10.74 19.04 -2.22
N TRP A 54 -11.60 18.16 -2.73
CA TRP A 54 -11.94 16.91 -2.05
C TRP A 54 -10.71 16.01 -1.93
N PRO A 55 -10.40 15.49 -0.73
CA PRO A 55 -9.20 14.69 -0.55
C PRO A 55 -9.29 13.36 -1.31
N THR A 56 -8.18 12.96 -1.95
CA THR A 56 -8.10 11.74 -2.76
C THR A 56 -7.47 10.56 -2.03
N ASP A 57 -7.12 10.75 -0.76
CA ASP A 57 -6.43 9.80 0.11
C ASP A 57 -7.39 9.10 1.08
N GLN A 58 -8.71 9.32 0.95
CA GLN A 58 -9.73 8.77 1.84
C GLN A 58 -10.46 7.59 1.21
N PHE A 59 -10.56 6.48 1.96
CA PHE A 59 -11.13 5.23 1.50
C PHE A 59 -12.06 4.61 2.55
N ARG A 60 -12.97 3.76 2.09
CA ARG A 60 -13.82 2.92 2.93
C ARG A 60 -13.67 1.45 2.54
N LEU A 61 -13.81 0.56 3.52
CA LEU A 61 -14.03 -0.86 3.24
C LEU A 61 -15.53 -1.09 3.02
N ALA A 62 -16.00 -1.27 1.78
CA ALA A 62 -17.43 -1.20 1.40
C ALA A 62 -18.39 -2.07 2.24
N SER A 63 -17.90 -3.19 2.79
CA SER A 63 -18.70 -4.11 3.62
C SER A 63 -18.62 -3.83 5.14
N LYS A 64 -17.94 -2.76 5.54
CA LYS A 64 -17.67 -2.36 6.93
C LYS A 64 -17.77 -0.85 7.08
N ASP A 65 -18.19 -0.39 8.25
CA ASP A 65 -18.15 1.03 8.61
C ASP A 65 -16.72 1.40 9.08
N VAL A 66 -15.74 1.18 8.21
CA VAL A 66 -14.32 1.43 8.47
C VAL A 66 -13.78 2.32 7.37
N CYS A 67 -13.48 3.56 7.74
CA CYS A 67 -12.87 4.55 6.87
C CYS A 67 -11.46 4.87 7.33
N PHE A 68 -10.60 5.15 6.35
CA PHE A 68 -9.19 5.37 6.61
C PHE A 68 -8.58 6.27 5.55
N LYS A 69 -7.47 6.92 5.93
CA LYS A 69 -6.57 7.58 5.00
C LYS A 69 -5.40 6.69 4.68
N ALA A 70 -5.00 6.65 3.42
CA ALA A 70 -3.82 5.93 2.97
C ALA A 70 -3.27 6.52 1.67
N GLU A 71 -1.95 6.45 1.49
CA GLU A 71 -1.34 6.72 0.20
C GLU A 71 -1.36 5.42 -0.63
N ILE A 72 -2.46 5.22 -1.35
CA ILE A 72 -2.68 4.02 -2.16
C ILE A 72 -3.19 4.39 -3.55
N SER A 73 -2.87 3.55 -4.53
CA SER A 73 -3.44 3.64 -5.87
C SER A 73 -4.39 2.48 -6.09
N CYS A 74 -5.68 2.76 -6.00
CA CYS A 74 -6.74 1.86 -6.43
C CYS A 74 -7.47 2.51 -7.61
N GLY A 75 -7.78 1.71 -8.63
CA GLY A 75 -8.57 2.15 -9.78
C GLY A 75 -10.04 2.36 -9.38
N TYR A 76 -10.96 1.73 -10.10
CA TYR A 76 -12.40 1.80 -9.76
C TYR A 76 -12.75 1.06 -8.46
N SER A 77 -12.06 -0.05 -8.18
CA SER A 77 -12.19 -0.81 -6.94
C SER A 77 -10.98 -1.73 -6.80
N CYS A 78 -10.51 -1.93 -5.58
CA CYS A 78 -9.51 -2.96 -5.26
C CYS A 78 -9.99 -3.72 -4.02
N SER A 79 -9.36 -4.85 -3.70
CA SER A 79 -9.69 -5.61 -2.50
C SER A 79 -8.47 -5.73 -1.62
N GLY A 80 -8.67 -5.77 -0.32
CA GLY A 80 -7.55 -5.83 0.62
C GLY A 80 -8.00 -6.03 2.06
N PHE A 81 -7.06 -5.82 2.97
CA PHE A 81 -7.32 -5.94 4.39
C PHE A 81 -6.39 -5.03 5.20
N ILE A 82 -6.92 -4.54 6.31
CA ILE A 82 -6.14 -3.81 7.31
C ILE A 82 -5.64 -4.84 8.31
N ALA A 83 -4.33 -4.85 8.52
CA ALA A 83 -3.69 -5.64 9.56
C ALA A 83 -3.08 -4.73 10.62
N GLU A 84 -3.05 -5.20 11.86
CA GLU A 84 -2.39 -4.54 12.98
C GLU A 84 -1.21 -5.38 13.46
N LYS A 85 -0.07 -4.72 13.66
CA LYS A 85 1.13 -5.30 14.27
C LYS A 85 1.77 -4.26 15.19
N GLU A 86 1.97 -4.64 16.45
CA GLU A 86 2.60 -3.77 17.46
C GLU A 86 1.92 -2.39 17.59
N GLY A 87 0.59 -2.34 17.39
CA GLY A 87 -0.21 -1.11 17.45
C GLY A 87 -0.18 -0.26 16.17
N ILE A 88 0.57 -0.67 15.15
CA ILE A 88 0.61 -0.02 13.83
C ILE A 88 -0.41 -0.72 12.93
N LYS A 89 -1.24 0.07 12.25
CA LYS A 89 -2.21 -0.42 11.28
C LYS A 89 -1.74 -0.08 9.87
N SER A 90 -1.81 -1.07 8.99
CA SER A 90 -1.46 -0.90 7.58
C SER A 90 -2.48 -1.61 6.69
N ILE A 91 -2.77 -1.02 5.53
CA ILE A 91 -3.61 -1.61 4.49
C ILE A 91 -2.72 -2.43 3.56
N TYR A 92 -3.20 -3.62 3.25
CA TYR A 92 -2.60 -4.53 2.29
C TYR A 92 -3.58 -4.72 1.13
N ILE A 93 -3.15 -4.35 -0.07
CA ILE A 93 -3.97 -4.36 -1.27
C ILE A 93 -3.58 -5.54 -2.13
N LEU A 94 -4.57 -6.36 -2.46
CA LEU A 94 -4.43 -7.52 -3.33
C LEU A 94 -4.57 -7.08 -4.79
N ASN A 95 -3.74 -7.64 -5.67
CA ASN A 95 -3.87 -7.49 -7.13
C ASN A 95 -3.90 -6.02 -7.59
N ALA A 96 -2.91 -5.22 -7.18
CA ALA A 96 -2.60 -3.98 -7.87
C ALA A 96 -2.20 -4.35 -9.32
N GLY A 97 -3.08 -4.15 -10.30
CA GLY A 97 -2.91 -4.68 -11.67
C GLY A 97 -1.57 -4.39 -12.37
N VAL A 98 -0.80 -3.42 -11.86
CA VAL A 98 0.62 -3.17 -12.16
C VAL A 98 1.33 -2.87 -10.84
N GLY A 99 2.33 -3.67 -10.44
CA GLY A 99 3.04 -3.48 -9.16
C GLY A 99 3.38 -4.81 -8.46
N PRO A 100 3.77 -4.76 -7.17
CA PRO A 100 3.93 -5.97 -6.37
C PRO A 100 2.57 -6.67 -6.18
N GLU A 101 2.61 -8.00 -6.02
CA GLU A 101 1.41 -8.85 -5.83
C GLU A 101 0.57 -8.42 -4.62
N LEU A 102 1.26 -7.86 -3.62
CA LEU A 102 0.72 -7.27 -2.42
C LEU A 102 1.36 -5.89 -2.26
N ALA A 103 0.56 -4.84 -2.15
CA ALA A 103 1.05 -3.50 -1.84
C ALA A 103 0.64 -3.11 -0.43
N ARG A 104 1.58 -2.52 0.33
CA ARG A 104 1.32 -2.00 1.67
C ARG A 104 1.32 -0.47 1.72
N SER A 105 0.45 0.09 2.56
CA SER A 105 0.54 1.48 3.03
C SER A 105 0.11 1.57 4.49
N ASP A 106 0.69 2.49 5.27
CA ASP A 106 0.20 2.75 6.62
C ASP A 106 -1.14 3.47 6.58
N VAL A 107 -2.00 3.22 7.57
CA VAL A 107 -3.34 3.81 7.60
C VAL A 107 -3.59 4.65 8.83
N GLU A 108 -4.28 5.77 8.61
CA GLU A 108 -4.91 6.54 9.67
C GLU A 108 -6.41 6.24 9.66
N LEU A 109 -6.91 5.52 10.67
CA LEU A 109 -8.34 5.27 10.81
C LEU A 109 -9.07 6.58 11.11
N MET A 110 -10.20 6.79 10.46
CA MET A 110 -11.05 7.96 10.63
C MET A 110 -12.52 7.57 10.75
N VAL A 111 -13.34 8.51 11.23
CA VAL A 111 -14.80 8.36 11.23
C VAL A 111 -15.28 8.44 9.78
N CYS A 112 -16.14 7.52 9.38
CA CYS A 112 -16.75 7.56 8.06
C CYS A 112 -17.62 8.81 7.91
N PRO A 113 -17.51 9.56 6.80
CA PRO A 113 -18.41 10.66 6.52
C PRO A 113 -19.82 10.13 6.31
N GLU A 114 -20.81 10.91 6.74
CA GLU A 114 -22.23 10.59 6.54
C GLU A 114 -22.57 10.72 5.05
N GLU A 115 -23.12 9.65 4.47
CA GLU A 115 -23.65 9.65 3.11
C GLU A 115 -25.12 10.10 3.17
N GLU A 116 -25.39 11.41 3.16
CA GLU A 116 -26.75 11.97 3.10
C GLU A 116 -27.28 12.14 1.66
#